data_AF-A0A1G0Z6G7-F1
#
_entry.id   AF-A0A1G0Z6G7-F1
#
_cell.length_a   1.000
_cell.length_b   1.000
_cell.length_c   1.000
_cell.angle_alpha   90.00
_cell.angle_beta   90.00
_cell.angle_gamma   90.00
#
_symmetry.space_group_name_H-M   'P 1'
#
loop_
_entity.id
_entity.type
_entity.pdbx_description
1 polymer ?
#
loop_
_entity_poly.entity_id
_entity_poly.type
_entity_poly.pdbx_seq_one_letter_code
_entity_poly.pdbx_strand_id
1 'polypeptide(L)'
;MFISSCGNLPSAQTARKDEVKPGKDALPPLSDAEKRVLERMGGTVLPDQDLKIGDITIHRKERELSFPGKVNLTSGDLEVLIAMPHGRVHESLLSSKIDPMKLQLALLLLGAENGARIGGGKTRQGTLLNIDVQPEGGKRVPVEEWLLNKKTEKGMERVGWVFVGSSFSANMYCMAKEEGNIVNVWSFGNTILDNPSSTGNDDDFIVVNPDAVAPYQKTVTVFFSFMNPPKQGL
;
A
#
# COMPACT_ATOMS: atom_id res chain seq x y z
N MET A 1 -20.96 -9.21 -72.02
CA MET A 1 -22.05 -9.73 -71.17
C MET A 1 -21.48 -9.79 -69.76
N PHE A 2 -21.83 -8.82 -68.92
CA PHE A 2 -21.31 -8.69 -67.55
C PHE A 2 -22.03 -9.68 -66.64
N ILE A 3 -21.29 -10.45 -65.84
CA ILE A 3 -21.84 -11.20 -64.71
C ILE A 3 -21.07 -10.78 -63.47
N SER A 4 -21.77 -10.03 -62.62
CA SER A 4 -21.33 -9.51 -61.34
C SER A 4 -21.32 -10.64 -60.31
N SER A 5 -20.17 -10.86 -59.65
CA SER A 5 -20.09 -11.67 -58.44
C SER A 5 -19.72 -10.74 -57.28
N CYS A 6 -20.72 -10.43 -56.46
CA CYS A 6 -20.53 -9.70 -55.21
C CYS A 6 -19.87 -10.62 -54.18
N GLY A 7 -18.61 -10.34 -53.85
CA GLY A 7 -17.97 -10.86 -52.65
C GLY A 7 -18.52 -10.15 -51.42
N ASN A 8 -19.11 -10.91 -50.49
CA ASN A 8 -19.56 -10.44 -49.19
C ASN A 8 -18.36 -10.11 -48.29
N LEU A 9 -18.23 -8.85 -47.88
CA LEU A 9 -17.36 -8.45 -46.76
C LEU A 9 -18.10 -8.72 -45.44
N PRO A 10 -17.49 -9.38 -44.43
CA PRO A 10 -18.08 -9.42 -43.11
C PRO A 10 -17.99 -8.03 -42.46
N SER A 11 -19.15 -7.51 -42.07
CA SER A 11 -19.31 -6.28 -41.30
C SER A 11 -18.50 -6.31 -40.01
N ALA A 12 -17.77 -5.23 -39.74
CA ALA A 12 -17.13 -4.97 -38.47
C ALA A 12 -18.14 -5.05 -37.31
N GLN A 13 -18.04 -6.11 -36.50
CA GLN A 13 -18.71 -6.16 -35.21
C GLN A 13 -17.92 -5.30 -34.23
N THR A 14 -18.45 -4.10 -33.97
CA THR A 14 -18.13 -3.28 -32.80
C THR A 14 -18.05 -4.17 -31.56
N ALA A 15 -16.87 -4.25 -30.96
CA ALA A 15 -16.65 -4.88 -29.67
C ALA A 15 -17.61 -4.24 -28.66
N ARG A 16 -18.59 -5.01 -28.19
CA ARG A 16 -19.41 -4.63 -27.05
C ARG A 16 -18.48 -4.48 -25.86
N LYS A 17 -18.51 -3.30 -25.24
CA LYS A 17 -18.05 -3.14 -23.87
C LYS A 17 -18.91 -4.08 -23.02
N ASP A 18 -18.34 -5.18 -22.58
CA ASP A 18 -18.97 -5.99 -21.56
C ASP A 18 -19.00 -5.15 -20.27
N GLU A 19 -20.17 -4.57 -19.98
CA GLU A 19 -20.48 -4.05 -18.66
C GLU A 19 -20.42 -5.22 -17.68
N VAL A 20 -19.32 -5.28 -16.94
CA VAL A 20 -19.18 -6.18 -15.80
C VAL A 20 -20.24 -5.78 -14.77
N LYS A 21 -21.26 -6.62 -14.60
CA LYS A 21 -22.24 -6.46 -13.52
C LYS A 21 -21.50 -6.50 -12.18
N PRO A 22 -21.74 -5.54 -11.26
CA PRO A 22 -21.07 -5.54 -9.97
C PRO A 22 -21.42 -6.82 -9.21
N GLY A 23 -20.38 -7.51 -8.73
CA GLY A 23 -20.53 -8.68 -7.87
C GLY A 23 -21.24 -8.31 -6.58
N LYS A 24 -21.84 -9.30 -5.91
CA LYS A 24 -22.58 -9.17 -4.64
C LYS A 24 -21.81 -8.51 -3.48
N ASP A 25 -20.51 -8.26 -3.65
CA ASP A 25 -19.58 -7.77 -2.62
C ASP A 25 -19.09 -6.32 -2.86
N ALA A 26 -19.65 -5.59 -3.83
CA ALA A 26 -19.29 -4.19 -4.03
C ALA A 26 -19.77 -3.31 -2.86
N LEU A 27 -18.86 -2.54 -2.25
CA LEU A 27 -19.22 -1.58 -1.21
C LEU A 27 -20.27 -0.59 -1.76
N PRO A 28 -21.36 -0.31 -1.02
CA PRO A 28 -22.41 0.59 -1.50
C PRO A 28 -21.84 1.99 -1.77
N PRO A 29 -22.36 2.75 -2.74
CA PRO A 29 -21.91 4.13 -2.95
C PRO A 29 -22.09 4.96 -1.68
N LEU A 30 -21.21 5.94 -1.46
CA LEU A 30 -21.36 6.87 -0.35
C LEU A 30 -22.66 7.65 -0.51
N SER A 31 -23.40 7.82 0.58
CA SER A 31 -24.49 8.79 0.68
C SER A 31 -23.97 10.22 0.53
N ASP A 32 -24.86 11.15 0.20
CA ASP A 32 -24.45 12.56 0.05
C ASP A 32 -23.96 13.19 1.36
N ALA A 33 -24.41 12.67 2.51
CA ALA A 33 -23.88 13.08 3.80
C ALA A 33 -22.43 12.61 3.98
N GLU A 34 -22.13 11.35 3.66
CA GLU A 34 -20.76 10.80 3.74
C GLU A 34 -19.82 11.50 2.76
N LYS A 35 -20.28 11.83 1.55
CA LYS A 35 -19.51 12.64 0.58
C LYS A 35 -19.12 14.00 1.16
N ARG A 36 -20.09 14.74 1.75
CA ARG A 36 -19.81 16.04 2.37
C ARG A 36 -18.86 15.95 3.56
N VAL A 37 -18.92 14.86 4.34
CA VAL A 37 -17.97 14.61 5.43
C VAL A 37 -16.58 14.37 4.86
N LEU A 38 -16.46 13.51 3.84
CA LEU A 38 -15.18 13.24 3.16
C LEU A 38 -14.57 14.52 2.58
N GLU A 39 -15.35 15.37 1.92
CA GLU A 39 -14.93 16.67 1.40
C GLU A 39 -14.38 17.59 2.49
N ARG A 40 -15.04 17.67 3.64
CA ARG A 40 -14.56 18.46 4.80
C ARG A 40 -13.23 17.94 5.36
N MET A 41 -12.95 16.65 5.20
CA MET A 41 -11.68 16.02 5.57
C MET A 41 -10.61 16.17 4.48
N GLY A 42 -10.90 16.92 3.41
CA GLY A 42 -10.00 17.12 2.28
C GLY A 42 -9.90 15.90 1.35
N GLY A 43 -10.93 15.04 1.36
CA GLY A 43 -11.07 13.92 0.46
C GLY A 43 -12.09 14.18 -0.66
N THR A 44 -12.11 13.29 -1.66
CA THR A 44 -13.04 13.36 -2.79
C THR A 44 -13.47 11.95 -3.21
N VAL A 45 -14.63 11.84 -3.85
CA VAL A 45 -15.06 10.60 -4.52
C VAL A 45 -14.65 10.68 -5.99
N LEU A 46 -13.99 9.63 -6.49
CA LEU A 46 -13.56 9.49 -7.87
C LEU A 46 -14.69 8.93 -8.75
N PRO A 47 -14.60 9.05 -10.09
CA PRO A 47 -15.66 8.59 -11.00
C PRO A 47 -16.02 7.10 -10.87
N ASP A 48 -15.06 6.27 -10.53
CA ASP A 48 -15.17 4.82 -10.30
C ASP A 48 -15.66 4.44 -8.89
N GLN A 49 -16.07 5.44 -8.10
CA GLN A 49 -16.46 5.34 -6.69
C GLN A 49 -15.30 5.16 -5.70
N ASP A 50 -14.05 5.15 -6.14
CA ASP A 50 -12.91 5.17 -5.23
C ASP A 50 -12.85 6.48 -4.44
N LEU A 51 -12.17 6.45 -3.30
CA LEU A 51 -12.01 7.63 -2.45
C LEU A 51 -10.58 8.13 -2.56
N LYS A 52 -10.38 9.44 -2.67
CA LYS A 52 -9.05 10.04 -2.62
C LYS A 52 -8.93 10.94 -1.41
N ILE A 53 -7.89 10.75 -0.59
CA ILE A 53 -7.59 11.59 0.59
C ILE A 53 -6.13 12.06 0.49
N GLY A 54 -5.94 13.33 0.12
CA GLY A 54 -4.62 13.80 -0.31
C GLY A 54 -4.14 13.02 -1.55
N ASP A 55 -2.94 12.44 -1.46
CA ASP A 55 -2.35 11.63 -2.55
C ASP A 55 -2.64 10.12 -2.44
N ILE A 56 -3.45 9.72 -1.46
CA ILE A 56 -3.80 8.33 -1.19
C ILE A 56 -5.15 8.02 -1.84
N THR A 57 -5.21 6.93 -2.59
CA THR A 57 -6.45 6.41 -3.19
C THR A 57 -6.89 5.16 -2.44
N ILE A 58 -8.16 5.09 -2.06
CA ILE A 58 -8.83 3.94 -1.46
C ILE A 58 -9.59 3.24 -2.59
N HIS A 59 -9.06 2.10 -3.04
CA HIS A 59 -9.66 1.26 -4.05
C HIS A 59 -10.73 0.39 -3.41
N ARG A 60 -11.98 0.85 -3.50
CA ARG A 60 -13.08 0.28 -2.69
C ARG A 60 -13.45 -1.13 -3.13
N LYS A 61 -13.35 -1.39 -4.44
CA LYS A 61 -13.68 -2.68 -5.02
C LYS A 61 -12.58 -3.70 -4.76
N GLU A 62 -11.33 -3.30 -4.92
CA GLU A 62 -10.13 -4.13 -4.73
C GLU A 62 -9.77 -4.29 -3.24
N ARG A 63 -10.36 -3.47 -2.37
CA ARG A 63 -10.08 -3.40 -0.92
C ARG A 63 -8.59 -3.20 -0.63
N GLU A 64 -8.01 -2.22 -1.30
CA GLU A 64 -6.62 -1.80 -1.10
C GLU A 64 -6.48 -0.28 -1.12
N LEU A 65 -5.32 0.21 -0.69
CA LEU A 65 -4.89 1.61 -0.86
C LEU A 65 -3.77 1.68 -1.88
N SER A 66 -3.64 2.82 -2.56
CA SER A 66 -2.44 3.14 -3.33
C SER A 66 -1.99 4.59 -3.14
N PHE A 67 -0.68 4.82 -3.26
CA PHE A 67 -0.09 6.16 -3.21
C PHE A 67 1.28 6.23 -3.91
N PRO A 68 1.72 7.43 -4.33
CA PRO A 68 3.01 7.58 -4.99
C PRO A 68 4.17 7.55 -4.00
N GLY A 69 5.30 7.01 -4.46
CA GLY A 69 6.59 7.07 -3.80
C GLY A 69 7.74 7.10 -4.80
N LYS A 70 8.97 7.07 -4.29
CA LYS A 70 10.20 6.95 -5.08
C LYS A 70 11.15 5.97 -4.43
N VAL A 71 11.90 5.22 -5.25
CA VAL A 71 13.06 4.48 -4.76
C VAL A 71 14.08 5.46 -4.21
N ASN A 72 14.56 5.17 -3.01
CA ASN A 72 15.47 6.03 -2.28
C ASN A 72 16.79 5.32 -1.92
N LEU A 73 16.77 4.03 -1.59
CA LEU A 73 17.98 3.21 -1.48
C LEU A 73 17.94 2.04 -2.46
N THR A 74 19.10 1.70 -3.01
CA THR A 74 19.29 0.57 -3.93
C THR A 74 20.27 -0.49 -3.39
N SER A 75 20.84 -0.27 -2.21
CA SER A 75 21.77 -1.16 -1.52
C SER A 75 21.91 -0.75 -0.05
N GLY A 76 22.27 -1.68 0.83
CA GLY A 76 22.58 -1.38 2.24
C GLY A 76 21.49 -1.82 3.23
N ASP A 77 21.76 -1.55 4.50
CA ASP A 77 20.87 -1.85 5.63
C ASP A 77 19.63 -0.93 5.63
N LEU A 78 18.50 -1.44 6.11
CA LEU A 78 17.24 -0.71 6.20
C LEU A 78 16.73 -0.67 7.64
N GLU A 79 16.48 0.53 8.15
CA GLU A 79 15.72 0.73 9.40
C GLU A 79 14.25 1.09 9.12
N VAL A 80 13.98 1.70 7.96
CA VAL A 80 12.66 2.15 7.56
C VAL A 80 12.37 1.65 6.15
N LEU A 81 11.16 1.15 5.89
CA LEU A 81 10.76 0.74 4.55
C LEU A 81 10.33 1.96 3.73
N ILE A 82 9.51 2.82 4.33
CA ILE A 82 8.98 4.02 3.69
C ILE A 82 9.10 5.19 4.67
N ALA A 83 9.83 6.23 4.27
CA ALA A 83 9.94 7.47 5.03
C ALA A 83 9.40 8.68 4.27
N MET A 84 9.04 9.71 5.03
CA MET A 84 8.88 11.05 4.49
C MET A 84 10.25 11.66 4.13
N PRO A 85 10.33 12.62 3.19
CA PRO A 85 11.60 13.22 2.78
C PRO A 85 12.43 13.86 3.91
N HIS A 86 11.77 14.33 4.98
CA HIS A 86 12.44 14.90 6.16
C HIS A 86 12.74 13.87 7.26
N GLY A 87 12.28 12.63 7.10
CA GLY A 87 12.54 11.53 8.03
C GLY A 87 13.88 10.85 7.74
N ARG A 88 13.93 9.56 8.07
CA ARG A 88 15.13 8.71 8.00
C ARG A 88 15.45 8.19 6.59
N VAL A 89 15.51 9.11 5.61
CA VAL A 89 15.78 8.75 4.21
C VAL A 89 17.16 8.14 3.99
N HIS A 90 18.15 8.33 4.86
CA HIS A 90 19.47 7.70 4.67
C HIS A 90 19.47 6.18 4.86
N GLU A 91 18.38 5.64 5.41
CA GLU A 91 18.18 4.22 5.77
C GLU A 91 16.79 3.71 5.35
N SER A 92 16.20 4.37 4.33
CA SER A 92 14.87 4.05 3.81
C SER A 92 14.87 3.50 2.39
N LEU A 93 14.17 2.39 2.14
CA LEU A 93 14.01 1.83 0.80
C LEU A 93 13.28 2.83 -0.12
N LEU A 94 12.15 3.37 0.37
CA LEU A 94 11.29 4.30 -0.36
C LEU A 94 11.17 5.64 0.36
N SER A 95 10.97 6.70 -0.42
CA SER A 95 10.51 7.99 0.07
C SER A 95 9.13 8.34 -0.49
N SER A 96 8.22 8.82 0.35
CA SER A 96 6.89 9.28 -0.06
C SER A 96 6.47 10.55 0.68
N LYS A 97 5.75 11.45 0.00
CA LYS A 97 5.25 12.72 0.55
C LYS A 97 3.85 12.63 1.14
N ILE A 98 3.24 11.43 1.18
CA ILE A 98 1.92 11.27 1.77
C ILE A 98 1.91 11.72 3.23
N ASP A 99 0.77 12.24 3.67
CA ASP A 99 0.56 12.61 5.07
C ASP A 99 0.26 11.33 5.89
N PRO A 100 1.08 10.96 6.89
CA PRO A 100 0.85 9.77 7.72
C PRO A 100 -0.51 9.77 8.44
N MET A 101 -1.04 10.93 8.80
CA MET A 101 -2.38 11.03 9.39
C MET A 101 -3.46 10.63 8.38
N LYS A 102 -3.32 11.07 7.12
CA LYS A 102 -4.25 10.68 6.04
C LYS A 102 -4.13 9.20 5.71
N LEU A 103 -2.93 8.62 5.79
CA LEU A 103 -2.73 7.18 5.63
C LEU A 103 -3.43 6.39 6.72
N GLN A 104 -3.26 6.78 7.98
CA GLN A 104 -3.95 6.15 9.11
C GLN A 104 -5.47 6.20 8.94
N LEU A 105 -6.01 7.36 8.54
CA LEU A 105 -7.44 7.50 8.26
C LEU A 105 -7.88 6.61 7.09
N ALA A 106 -7.11 6.57 6.00
CA ALA A 106 -7.43 5.76 4.82
C ALA A 106 -7.47 4.26 5.18
N LEU A 107 -6.57 3.79 6.04
CA LEU A 107 -6.57 2.41 6.54
C LEU A 107 -7.81 2.10 7.38
N LEU A 108 -8.21 3.01 8.27
CA LEU A 108 -9.43 2.87 9.05
C LEU A 108 -10.68 2.84 8.17
N LEU A 109 -10.77 3.71 7.16
CA LEU A 109 -11.87 3.73 6.19
C LEU A 109 -11.91 2.48 5.31
N LEU A 110 -10.75 1.90 5.02
CA LEU A 110 -10.63 0.62 4.31
C LEU A 110 -11.08 -0.58 5.19
N GLY A 111 -11.23 -0.37 6.50
CA GLY A 111 -11.65 -1.38 7.48
C GLY A 111 -10.49 -2.11 8.17
N ALA A 112 -9.27 -1.58 8.09
CA ALA A 112 -8.15 -2.07 8.89
C ALA A 112 -8.28 -1.56 10.33
N GLU A 113 -7.81 -2.37 11.27
CA GLU A 113 -7.82 -2.05 12.69
C GLU A 113 -6.39 -1.94 13.19
N ASN A 114 -6.05 -0.83 13.86
CA ASN A 114 -4.75 -0.69 14.48
C ASN A 114 -4.69 -1.44 15.82
N GLY A 115 -3.49 -1.83 16.24
CA GLY A 115 -3.32 -2.58 17.48
C GLY A 115 -1.85 -2.69 17.86
N ALA A 116 -1.54 -3.62 18.77
CA ALA A 116 -0.16 -3.86 19.14
C ALA A 116 0.63 -4.42 17.96
N ARG A 117 1.94 -4.12 17.91
CA ARG A 117 2.86 -4.68 16.91
C ARG A 117 2.90 -6.20 16.96
N ILE A 118 3.01 -6.75 18.18
CA ILE A 118 2.97 -8.18 18.47
C ILE A 118 1.75 -8.43 19.35
N GLY A 119 0.85 -9.31 18.92
CA GLY A 119 -0.29 -9.75 19.72
C GLY A 119 0.12 -10.76 20.80
N GLY A 120 -0.77 -11.05 21.74
CA GLY A 120 -0.54 -12.08 22.75
C GLY A 120 -1.47 -11.97 23.95
N GLY A 121 -1.85 -13.11 24.53
CA GLY A 121 -2.81 -13.13 25.65
C GLY A 121 -4.12 -12.43 25.28
N LYS A 122 -4.40 -11.29 25.92
CA LYS A 122 -5.58 -10.43 25.64
C LYS A 122 -5.29 -9.26 24.69
N THR A 123 -4.03 -9.05 24.30
CA THR A 123 -3.62 -7.96 23.43
C THR A 123 -3.83 -8.35 21.98
N ARG A 124 -4.70 -7.60 21.29
CA ARG A 124 -4.95 -7.78 19.86
C ARG A 124 -3.85 -7.13 19.03
N GLN A 125 -3.30 -7.91 18.09
CA GLN A 125 -2.39 -7.38 17.08
C GLN A 125 -3.17 -6.52 16.08
N GLY A 126 -2.53 -5.48 15.56
CA GLY A 126 -3.07 -4.72 14.44
C GLY A 126 -3.28 -5.59 13.18
N THR A 127 -4.06 -5.08 12.23
CA THR A 127 -4.28 -5.75 10.94
C THR A 127 -2.95 -5.89 10.19
N LEU A 128 -2.67 -7.10 9.70
CA LEU A 128 -1.55 -7.35 8.81
C LEU A 128 -1.92 -6.99 7.38
N LEU A 129 -1.08 -6.18 6.76
CA LEU A 129 -1.24 -5.68 5.41
C LEU A 129 -0.09 -6.17 4.53
N ASN A 130 -0.43 -6.49 3.30
CA ASN A 130 0.51 -6.71 2.22
C ASN A 130 0.96 -5.37 1.67
N ILE A 131 2.27 -5.22 1.43
CA ILE A 131 2.82 -4.08 0.68
C ILE A 131 3.33 -4.59 -0.67
N ASP A 132 2.78 -4.05 -1.76
CA ASP A 132 3.32 -4.22 -3.10
C ASP A 132 3.85 -2.89 -3.62
N VAL A 133 4.79 -2.96 -4.56
CA VAL A 133 5.36 -1.82 -5.28
C VAL A 133 5.24 -2.05 -6.78
N GLN A 134 4.94 -0.98 -7.51
CA GLN A 134 4.95 -0.97 -8.97
C GLN A 134 5.79 0.21 -9.46
N PRO A 135 7.04 -0.03 -9.92
CA PRO A 135 7.79 0.98 -10.66
C PRO A 135 7.03 1.45 -11.88
N GLU A 136 7.16 2.73 -12.21
CA GLU A 136 6.61 3.27 -13.44
C GLU A 136 7.12 2.50 -14.68
N GLY A 137 6.20 1.93 -15.46
CA GLY A 137 6.51 1.07 -16.61
C GLY A 137 6.90 -0.37 -16.24
N GLY A 138 6.93 -0.70 -14.95
CA GLY A 138 7.19 -2.03 -14.41
C GLY A 138 5.93 -2.78 -14.00
N LYS A 139 6.15 -4.02 -13.56
CA LYS A 139 5.11 -4.87 -12.95
C LYS A 139 4.96 -4.55 -11.47
N ARG A 140 3.75 -4.79 -10.94
CA ARG A 140 3.50 -4.80 -9.49
C ARG A 140 4.10 -6.08 -8.90
N VAL A 141 4.94 -5.93 -7.88
CA VAL A 141 5.61 -7.03 -7.16
C VAL A 141 5.46 -6.83 -5.64
N PRO A 142 5.49 -7.90 -4.83
CA PRO A 142 5.65 -7.79 -3.39
C PRO A 142 6.91 -6.99 -3.05
N VAL A 143 6.83 -6.11 -2.04
CA VAL A 143 8.01 -5.33 -1.63
C VAL A 143 9.14 -6.25 -1.14
N GLU A 144 8.80 -7.43 -0.64
CA GLU A 144 9.73 -8.44 -0.18
C GLU A 144 10.69 -8.94 -1.28
N GLU A 145 10.35 -8.81 -2.57
CA GLU A 145 11.30 -9.11 -3.66
C GLU A 145 12.49 -8.13 -3.70
N TRP A 146 12.30 -6.92 -3.16
CA TRP A 146 13.35 -5.89 -3.07
C TRP A 146 14.15 -5.98 -1.76
N LEU A 147 13.89 -6.99 -0.94
CA LEU A 147 14.45 -7.16 0.39
C LEU A 147 15.17 -8.51 0.51
N LEU A 148 16.31 -8.53 1.17
CA LEU A 148 17.00 -9.75 1.57
C LEU A 148 17.12 -9.81 3.08
N ASN A 149 17.08 -11.03 3.60
CA ASN A 149 17.52 -11.31 4.95
C ASN A 149 19.05 -11.30 5.01
N LYS A 150 19.65 -10.34 5.72
CA LYS A 150 21.10 -10.12 5.80
C LYS A 150 21.90 -11.37 6.22
N LYS A 151 21.34 -12.20 7.10
CA LYS A 151 22.02 -13.38 7.66
C LYS A 151 21.98 -14.59 6.74
N THR A 152 20.90 -14.73 5.97
CA THR A 152 20.67 -15.90 5.11
C THR A 152 20.87 -15.61 3.63
N GLU A 153 20.97 -14.34 3.25
CA GLU A 153 21.05 -13.82 1.88
C GLU A 153 19.87 -14.27 1.00
N LYS A 154 18.76 -14.67 1.62
CA LYS A 154 17.53 -15.08 0.94
C LYS A 154 16.51 -13.95 0.94
N GLY A 155 15.60 -13.99 -0.04
CA GLY A 155 14.44 -13.09 -0.07
C GLY A 155 13.59 -13.19 1.21
N MET A 156 12.96 -12.08 1.57
CA MET A 156 12.08 -12.03 2.75
C MET A 156 10.80 -12.84 2.52
N GLU A 157 10.36 -13.59 3.54
CA GLU A 157 9.04 -14.20 3.52
C GLU A 157 7.96 -13.12 3.66
N ARG A 158 6.86 -13.29 2.92
CA ARG A 158 5.71 -12.38 2.96
C ARG A 158 4.84 -12.64 4.18
N VAL A 159 5.25 -12.09 5.32
CA VAL A 159 4.54 -12.20 6.62
C VAL A 159 3.59 -11.02 6.90
N GLY A 160 3.59 -10.02 6.02
CA GLY A 160 2.79 -8.80 6.15
C GLY A 160 3.42 -7.74 7.06
N TRP A 161 2.76 -6.59 7.12
CA TRP A 161 3.16 -5.40 7.87
C TRP A 161 2.01 -4.99 8.77
N VAL A 162 2.27 -4.84 10.07
CA VAL A 162 1.21 -4.63 11.05
C VAL A 162 0.83 -3.16 11.14
N PHE A 163 -0.46 -2.86 11.01
CA PHE A 163 -0.98 -1.52 11.26
C PHE A 163 -0.97 -1.22 12.77
N VAL A 164 0.02 -0.46 13.23
CA VAL A 164 0.15 -0.07 14.65
C VAL A 164 -0.53 1.28 14.92
N GLY A 165 -0.53 2.16 13.91
CA GLY A 165 -1.01 3.53 14.04
C GLY A 165 -0.06 4.42 14.84
N SER A 166 -0.04 5.69 14.47
CA SER A 166 0.70 6.73 15.18
C SER A 166 -0.02 7.14 16.46
N SER A 167 0.76 7.54 17.47
CA SER A 167 0.26 8.37 18.55
C SER A 167 0.05 9.83 18.10
N PHE A 168 -0.61 10.62 18.94
CA PHE A 168 -0.85 12.04 18.71
C PHE A 168 -0.38 12.87 19.90
N SER A 169 0.21 14.03 19.63
CA SER A 169 0.54 15.00 20.67
C SER A 169 -0.72 15.61 21.29
N ALA A 170 -0.56 16.36 22.40
CA ALA A 170 -1.66 17.10 23.03
C ALA A 170 -2.33 18.12 22.08
N ASN A 171 -1.58 18.62 21.08
CA ASN A 171 -2.10 19.52 20.05
C ASN A 171 -2.62 18.78 18.81
N MET A 172 -2.95 17.49 18.96
CA MET A 172 -3.48 16.62 17.90
C MET A 172 -2.54 16.42 16.70
N TYR A 173 -1.23 16.63 16.89
CA TYR A 173 -0.27 16.41 15.82
C TYR A 173 0.10 14.93 15.72
N CYS A 174 0.07 14.37 14.50
CA CYS A 174 0.46 12.99 14.25
C CYS A 174 1.97 12.82 14.42
N MET A 175 2.40 12.01 15.39
CA MET A 175 3.81 11.86 15.73
C MET A 175 4.62 11.13 14.65
N ALA A 176 4.02 10.18 13.91
CA ALA A 176 4.67 9.54 12.77
C ALA A 176 4.99 10.54 11.64
N LYS A 177 4.17 11.60 11.50
CA LYS A 177 4.47 12.72 10.59
C LYS A 177 5.62 13.58 11.07
N GLU A 178 5.70 13.83 12.38
CA GLU A 178 6.81 14.58 12.97
C GLU A 178 8.13 13.86 12.74
N GLU A 179 8.17 12.57 13.05
CA GLU A 179 9.37 11.74 12.93
C GLU A 179 9.67 11.37 11.47
N GLY A 180 8.66 11.41 10.60
CA GLY A 180 8.79 11.09 9.18
C GLY A 180 8.86 9.60 8.88
N ASN A 181 8.42 8.72 9.79
CA ASN A 181 8.34 7.28 9.54
C ASN A 181 6.93 6.90 9.05
N ILE A 182 6.83 6.18 7.93
CA ILE A 182 5.55 5.67 7.42
C ILE A 182 5.44 4.17 7.67
N VAL A 183 6.48 3.41 7.33
CA VAL A 183 6.56 1.96 7.56
C VAL A 183 7.93 1.60 8.11
N ASN A 184 7.98 1.06 9.31
CA ASN A 184 9.24 0.67 9.97
C ASN A 184 9.66 -0.75 9.61
N VAL A 185 10.95 -0.95 9.36
CA VAL A 185 11.60 -2.26 9.30
C VAL A 185 12.12 -2.66 10.68
N TRP A 186 12.80 -1.72 11.34
CA TRP A 186 13.21 -1.78 12.72
C TRP A 186 12.21 -0.97 13.57
N SER A 187 11.66 -1.59 14.60
CA SER A 187 10.56 -1.04 15.40
C SER A 187 11.08 0.02 16.37
N PHE A 188 11.10 1.29 15.94
CA PHE A 188 11.41 2.44 16.79
C PHE A 188 10.48 3.63 16.51
N GLY A 189 10.29 4.50 17.50
CA GLY A 189 9.54 5.75 17.31
C GLY A 189 8.06 5.54 16.93
N ASN A 190 7.45 6.57 16.37
CA ASN A 190 6.09 6.55 15.83
C ASN A 190 6.10 6.23 14.34
N THR A 191 5.23 5.33 13.92
CA THR A 191 5.05 4.91 12.52
C THR A 191 3.59 4.52 12.27
N ILE A 192 3.20 4.33 11.01
CA ILE A 192 1.84 3.88 10.67
C ILE A 192 1.79 2.36 10.58
N LEU A 193 2.72 1.74 9.85
CA LEU A 193 2.91 0.29 9.83
C LEU A 193 4.27 -0.08 10.42
N ASP A 194 4.36 -1.27 10.98
CA ASP A 194 5.59 -1.78 11.58
C ASP A 194 5.84 -3.24 11.14
N ASN A 195 7.06 -3.71 11.36
CA ASN A 195 7.46 -5.08 11.14
C ASN A 195 6.87 -5.98 12.25
N PRO A 196 6.05 -6.99 11.92
CA PRO A 196 5.40 -7.83 12.91
C PRO A 196 6.35 -8.87 13.54
N SER A 197 7.58 -9.02 13.02
CA SER A 197 8.53 -10.00 13.54
C SER A 197 8.85 -9.75 15.02
N SER A 198 8.95 -10.82 15.80
CA SER A 198 9.47 -10.73 17.18
C SER A 198 10.91 -10.22 17.22
N THR A 199 11.69 -10.47 16.17
CA THR A 199 13.03 -9.91 15.96
C THR A 199 13.00 -8.51 15.33
N GLY A 200 11.84 -7.88 15.16
CA GLY A 200 11.71 -6.53 14.59
C GLY A 200 12.38 -5.43 15.43
N ASN A 201 12.91 -5.76 16.61
CA ASN A 201 13.72 -4.86 17.44
C ASN A 201 15.24 -5.12 17.31
N ASP A 202 15.64 -6.10 16.50
CA ASP A 202 17.05 -6.44 16.30
C ASP A 202 17.54 -5.77 15.00
N ASP A 203 18.62 -4.99 15.08
CA ASP A 203 19.12 -4.08 14.03
C ASP A 203 19.65 -4.76 12.74
N ASP A 204 19.57 -6.09 12.63
CA ASP A 204 20.51 -6.88 11.81
C ASP A 204 19.85 -7.85 10.80
N PHE A 205 18.67 -7.50 10.28
CA PHE A 205 17.89 -8.49 9.51
C PHE A 205 17.57 -8.15 8.06
N ILE A 206 17.33 -6.90 7.68
CA ILE A 206 16.84 -6.60 6.32
C ILE A 206 17.77 -5.63 5.59
N VAL A 207 18.19 -6.02 4.40
CA VAL A 207 18.94 -5.19 3.44
C VAL A 207 18.19 -5.08 2.12
N VAL A 208 18.53 -4.07 1.32
CA VAL A 208 18.02 -3.94 -0.05
C VAL A 208 18.58 -5.07 -0.92
N ASN A 209 17.75 -5.64 -1.79
CA ASN A 209 18.18 -6.53 -2.87
C ASN A 209 18.61 -5.70 -4.10
N PRO A 210 19.92 -5.49 -4.36
CA PRO A 210 20.38 -4.64 -5.45
C PRO A 210 20.06 -5.22 -6.84
N ASP A 211 19.83 -6.53 -6.95
CA ASP A 211 19.55 -7.21 -8.22
C ASP A 211 18.08 -7.07 -8.66
N ALA A 212 17.19 -6.70 -7.73
CA ALA A 212 15.74 -6.64 -7.97
C ALA A 212 15.14 -5.23 -7.83
N VAL A 213 15.71 -4.40 -6.94
CA VAL A 213 15.19 -3.06 -6.67
C VAL A 213 15.25 -2.19 -7.93
N ALA A 214 14.21 -1.39 -8.16
CA ALA A 214 14.21 -0.44 -9.26
C ALA A 214 15.30 0.65 -9.08
N PRO A 215 15.73 1.34 -10.16
CA PRO A 215 16.77 2.36 -10.05
C PRO A 215 16.45 3.49 -9.06
N TYR A 216 17.49 4.09 -8.49
CA TYR A 216 17.37 5.25 -7.61
C TYR A 216 16.51 6.36 -8.25
N GLN A 217 15.64 6.98 -7.44
CA GLN A 217 14.66 8.01 -7.83
C GLN A 217 13.57 7.56 -8.82
N LYS A 218 13.53 6.29 -9.21
CA LYS A 218 12.41 5.77 -10.03
C LYS A 218 11.11 5.95 -9.25
N THR A 219 10.12 6.56 -9.90
CA THR A 219 8.76 6.69 -9.34
C THR A 219 8.14 5.31 -9.21
N VAL A 220 7.49 5.07 -8.08
CA VAL A 220 6.76 3.84 -7.76
C VAL A 220 5.36 4.17 -7.28
N THR A 221 4.39 3.33 -7.61
CA THR A 221 3.12 3.28 -6.89
C THR A 221 3.23 2.22 -5.82
N VAL A 222 2.92 2.58 -4.58
CA VAL A 222 2.88 1.65 -3.43
C VAL A 222 1.43 1.25 -3.20
N PHE A 223 1.19 -0.03 -2.91
CA PHE A 223 -0.14 -0.58 -2.65
C PHE A 223 -0.19 -1.28 -1.31
N PHE A 224 -1.20 -0.98 -0.50
CA PHE A 224 -1.49 -1.68 0.75
C PHE A 224 -2.78 -2.46 0.63
N SER A 225 -2.74 -3.79 0.75
CA SER A 225 -3.94 -4.64 0.70
C SER A 225 -4.05 -5.50 1.95
N PHE A 226 -5.25 -5.99 2.28
CA PHE A 226 -5.38 -6.97 3.36
C PHE A 226 -4.56 -8.22 3.06
N MET A 227 -3.88 -8.74 4.08
CA MET A 227 -3.30 -10.07 3.99
C MET A 227 -4.45 -11.09 3.95
N ASN A 228 -4.57 -11.84 2.86
CA ASN A 228 -5.50 -12.96 2.86
C ASN A 228 -5.03 -13.98 3.89
N PRO A 229 -5.88 -14.44 4.83
CA PRO A 229 -5.49 -15.53 5.70
C PRO A 229 -5.07 -16.71 4.81
N PRO A 230 -4.02 -17.47 5.19
CA PRO A 230 -3.69 -18.70 4.48
C PRO A 230 -4.97 -19.51 4.35
N LYS A 231 -5.30 -19.95 3.12
CA LYS A 231 -6.46 -20.81 2.90
C LYS A 231 -6.31 -21.99 3.86
N GLN A 232 -7.17 -22.06 4.89
CA GLN A 232 -7.28 -23.26 5.69
C GLN A 232 -7.62 -24.37 4.70
N GLY A 233 -6.76 -25.38 4.60
CA GLY A 233 -6.96 -26.51 3.71
C GLY A 233 -8.35 -27.11 3.97
N LEU A 234 -9.10 -27.27 2.88
CA LEU A 234 -10.29 -28.12 2.85
C LEU A 234 -9.91 -29.58 3.13
#